data_AF-A0A961B3S4-F1
#
_entry.id   AF-A0A961B3S4-F1
#
_cell.length_a   1.000
_cell.length_b   1.000
_cell.length_c   1.000
_cell.angle_alpha   90.00
_cell.angle_beta   90.00
_cell.angle_gamma   90.00
#
_symmetry.space_group_name_H-M   'P 1'
#
loop_
_entity.id
_entity.type
_entity.pdbx_description
1 polymer ?
#
loop_
_entity_poly.entity_id
_entity_poly.type
_entity_poly.pdbx_seq_one_letter_code
_entity_poly.pdbx_strand_id
1 'polypeptide(L)'
;MRPLPLPAQEEGISPVEAKLREALRNALVQARNVEAERARLDAELTALKVQSDAKIKDLTAKLDTALKRADSEKAAADQAIAKQKETIAGDEARIVSLEKSLDQWKTSHEELTRITRATEAERAKFERDAQLSRRLVGERERQNIQLYNTGKEILKRYKDYAFGRSLLAREPFTGLTKVKLEQLVQDYDDKIEDNRAPVEDSGKKRERAANEEKKAEGETAAATPGDGKVSEPNLIPPPELPEP
;
A
#
# COMPACT_ATOMS: atom_id res chain seq x y z
N MET A 1 123.67 68.76 45.98
CA MET A 1 123.95 69.17 44.59
C MET A 1 122.67 69.71 43.96
N ARG A 2 122.71 70.92 43.38
CA ARG A 2 121.68 71.52 42.50
C ARG A 2 121.94 71.07 41.05
N PRO A 3 120.93 71.03 40.13
CA PRO A 3 120.30 72.21 39.49
C PRO A 3 118.73 72.09 39.37
N LEU A 4 117.83 73.09 39.42
CA LEU A 4 117.46 74.32 38.63
C LEU A 4 117.16 74.08 37.11
N PRO A 5 116.26 74.84 36.41
CA PRO A 5 114.95 75.47 36.82
C PRO A 5 113.87 75.75 35.69
N LEU A 6 112.73 76.38 36.09
CA LEU A 6 111.77 77.30 35.35
C LEU A 6 110.64 76.73 34.41
N PRO A 7 109.56 77.48 34.07
CA PRO A 7 108.57 78.21 34.92
C PRO A 7 107.10 78.19 34.39
N ALA A 8 106.19 78.94 35.05
CA ALA A 8 105.01 79.65 34.51
C ALA A 8 103.68 78.89 34.25
N GLN A 9 102.60 79.20 34.99
CA GLN A 9 101.58 80.23 34.69
C GLN A 9 100.33 80.02 35.58
N GLU A 10 99.94 81.06 36.32
CA GLU A 10 98.60 81.25 36.89
C GLU A 10 97.64 81.71 35.79
N GLU A 11 96.37 81.28 35.80
CA GLU A 11 95.20 82.14 35.50
C GLU A 11 93.94 81.59 36.19
N GLY A 12 93.23 82.46 36.92
CA GLY A 12 91.96 82.18 37.58
C GLY A 12 90.79 82.20 36.62
N ILE A 13 89.98 81.14 36.64
CA ILE A 13 88.78 80.95 35.82
C ILE A 13 87.71 81.99 36.24
N SER A 14 87.16 82.75 35.28
CA SER A 14 86.10 83.72 35.56
C SER A 14 84.77 83.03 35.95
N PRO A 15 83.92 83.62 36.82
CA PRO A 15 82.62 83.05 37.20
C PRO A 15 81.65 82.81 36.03
N VAL A 16 81.83 83.56 34.92
CA VAL A 16 81.04 83.43 33.69
C VAL A 16 81.46 82.19 32.91
N GLU A 17 82.76 81.89 32.86
CA GLU A 17 83.31 80.72 32.18
C GLU A 17 82.93 79.41 32.89
N ALA A 18 82.90 79.40 34.22
CA ALA A 18 82.43 78.25 35.01
C ALA A 18 80.95 77.92 34.72
N LYS A 19 80.09 78.94 34.61
CA LYS A 19 78.67 78.78 34.24
C LYS A 19 78.50 78.28 32.81
N LEU A 20 79.34 78.73 31.87
CA LEU A 20 79.30 78.27 30.47
C LEU A 20 79.74 76.80 30.34
N ARG A 21 80.79 76.39 31.06
CA ARG A 21 81.23 74.99 31.13
C ARG A 21 80.14 74.09 31.73
N GLU A 22 79.44 74.56 32.76
CA GLU A 22 78.34 73.82 33.37
C GLU A 22 77.11 73.72 32.44
N ALA A 23 76.77 74.82 31.75
CA ALA A 23 75.73 74.80 30.73
C ALA A 23 76.06 73.85 29.56
N LEU A 24 77.33 73.82 29.12
CA LEU A 24 77.80 72.90 28.09
C LEU A 24 77.76 71.44 28.56
N ARG A 25 78.15 71.14 29.81
CA ARG A 25 78.01 69.79 30.40
C ARG A 25 76.56 69.35 30.47
N ASN A 26 75.66 70.23 30.92
CA ASN A 26 74.23 69.96 30.96
C ASN A 26 73.66 69.73 29.55
N ALA A 27 74.05 70.53 28.56
CA ALA A 27 73.66 70.33 27.16
C ALA A 27 74.19 69.00 26.59
N LEU A 28 75.42 68.62 26.91
CA LEU A 28 76.01 67.33 26.50
C LEU A 28 75.26 66.14 27.13
N VAL A 29 74.90 66.25 28.42
CA VAL A 29 74.10 65.24 29.12
C VAL A 29 72.69 65.14 28.52
N GLN A 30 72.06 66.28 28.19
CA GLN A 30 70.76 66.30 27.51
C GLN A 30 70.83 65.69 26.10
N ALA A 31 71.85 66.03 25.31
CA ALA A 31 72.06 65.45 23.98
C ALA A 31 72.23 63.92 24.07
N ARG A 32 73.05 63.45 25.02
CA ARG A 32 73.22 62.01 25.27
C ARG A 32 71.92 61.33 25.71
N ASN A 33 71.11 61.98 26.55
CA ASN A 33 69.82 61.44 26.98
C ASN A 33 68.83 61.34 25.81
N VAL A 34 68.75 62.37 24.96
CA VAL A 34 67.89 62.37 23.76
C VAL A 34 68.37 61.33 22.74
N GLU A 35 69.68 61.15 22.56
CA GLU A 35 70.24 60.09 21.73
C GLU A 35 69.90 58.70 22.27
N ALA A 36 69.97 58.50 23.59
CA ALA A 36 69.57 57.24 24.23
C ALA A 36 68.06 56.98 24.10
N GLU A 37 67.22 58.01 24.24
CA GLU A 37 65.78 57.92 24.01
C GLU A 37 65.43 57.60 22.55
N ARG A 38 66.12 58.23 21.58
CA ARG A 38 65.97 57.90 20.15
C ARG A 38 66.35 56.46 19.86
N ALA A 39 67.50 56.00 20.35
CA ALA A 39 67.93 54.62 20.18
C ALA A 39 66.94 53.63 20.82
N ARG A 40 66.34 53.99 21.96
CA ARG A 40 65.29 53.19 22.62
C ARG A 40 64.01 53.15 21.79
N LEU A 41 63.53 54.29 21.30
CA LEU A 41 62.32 54.36 20.47
C LEU A 41 62.50 53.65 19.12
N ASP A 42 63.66 53.74 18.50
CA ASP A 42 63.98 53.01 17.26
C ASP A 42 64.02 51.49 17.51
N ALA A 43 64.57 51.05 18.65
CA ALA A 43 64.53 49.65 19.06
C ALA A 43 63.09 49.17 19.33
N GLU A 44 62.23 50.00 19.93
CA GLU A 44 60.83 49.68 20.18
C GLU A 44 60.01 49.65 18.89
N LEU A 45 60.22 50.59 17.96
CA LEU A 45 59.58 50.61 16.65
C LEU A 45 59.97 49.41 15.81
N THR A 46 61.24 49.01 15.80
CA THR A 46 61.69 47.81 15.10
C THR A 46 61.10 46.55 15.72
N ALA A 47 61.08 46.44 17.05
CA ALA A 47 60.44 45.32 17.75
C ALA A 47 58.93 45.24 17.44
N LEU A 48 58.23 46.38 17.46
CA LEU A 48 56.79 46.43 17.17
C LEU A 48 56.49 46.07 15.70
N LYS A 49 57.29 46.54 14.75
CA LYS A 49 57.19 46.16 13.33
C LYS A 49 57.40 44.67 13.11
N VAL A 50 58.43 44.09 13.72
CA VAL A 50 58.66 42.63 13.66
C VAL A 50 57.47 41.87 14.26
N GLN A 51 56.92 42.35 15.37
CA GLN A 51 55.75 41.74 15.99
C GLN A 51 54.48 41.86 15.12
N SER A 52 54.24 43.02 14.49
CA SER A 52 53.10 43.19 13.59
C SER A 52 53.24 42.33 12.34
N ASP A 53 54.43 42.27 11.75
CA ASP A 53 54.69 41.46 10.56
C ASP A 53 54.53 39.96 10.87
N ALA A 54 54.97 39.52 12.05
CA ALA A 54 54.74 38.15 12.51
C ALA A 54 53.25 37.86 12.71
N LYS A 55 52.49 38.76 13.33
CA LYS A 55 51.04 38.62 13.53
C LYS A 55 50.28 38.62 12.21
N ILE A 56 50.63 39.51 11.28
CA ILE A 56 50.01 39.56 9.94
C ILE A 56 50.27 38.26 9.20
N LYS A 57 51.51 37.74 9.21
CA LYS A 57 51.83 36.46 8.59
C LYS A 57 51.04 35.30 9.19
N ASP A 58 50.93 35.22 10.52
CA ASP A 58 50.16 34.19 11.21
C ASP A 58 48.66 34.28 10.91
N LEU A 59 48.09 35.49 10.94
CA LEU A 59 46.68 35.71 10.62
C LEU A 59 46.36 35.41 9.15
N THR A 60 47.22 35.81 8.22
CA THR A 60 47.06 35.48 6.79
C THR A 60 47.12 33.96 6.57
N ALA A 61 48.07 33.27 7.20
CA ALA A 61 48.14 31.81 7.13
C ALA A 61 46.90 31.13 7.71
N LYS A 62 46.36 31.64 8.82
CA LYS A 62 45.11 31.15 9.42
C LYS A 62 43.90 31.43 8.54
N LEU A 63 43.85 32.58 7.89
CA LEU A 63 42.78 32.94 6.95
C LEU A 63 42.81 32.02 5.72
N ASP A 64 43.99 31.82 5.13
CA ASP A 64 44.16 30.96 3.95
C ASP A 64 43.78 29.51 4.25
N THR A 65 44.13 29.01 5.44
CA THR A 65 43.76 27.66 5.88
C THR A 65 42.26 27.56 6.17
N ALA A 66 41.66 28.56 6.81
CA ALA A 66 40.23 28.61 7.06
C ALA A 66 39.41 28.70 5.76
N LEU A 67 39.84 29.50 4.78
CA LEU A 67 39.21 29.61 3.46
C LEU A 67 39.26 28.28 2.71
N LYS A 68 40.44 27.64 2.63
CA LYS A 68 40.56 26.31 2.00
C LYS A 68 39.67 25.27 2.67
N ARG A 69 39.57 25.31 4.00
CA ARG A 69 38.70 24.42 4.76
C ARG A 69 37.22 24.70 4.46
N ALA A 70 36.80 25.96 4.45
CA ALA A 70 35.44 26.36 4.13
C ALA A 70 35.03 25.94 2.71
N ASP A 71 35.91 26.11 1.73
CA ASP A 71 35.66 25.68 0.35
C ASP A 71 35.52 24.15 0.26
N SER A 72 36.37 23.40 0.95
CA SER A 72 36.29 21.95 1.03
C SER A 72 35.01 21.47 1.72
N GLU A 73 34.63 22.09 2.85
CA GLU A 73 33.43 21.75 3.59
C GLU A 73 32.17 22.09 2.78
N LYS A 74 32.16 23.21 2.07
CA LYS A 74 31.07 23.59 1.16
C LYS A 74 30.93 22.59 0.01
N ALA A 75 32.02 22.21 -0.64
CA ALA A 75 31.98 21.20 -1.71
C ALA A 75 31.48 19.84 -1.21
N ALA A 76 31.90 19.43 0.00
CA ALA A 76 31.42 18.20 0.62
C ALA A 76 29.92 18.28 0.97
N ALA A 77 29.46 19.42 1.50
CA ALA A 77 28.06 19.67 1.80
C ALA A 77 27.19 19.66 0.53
N ASP A 78 27.63 20.31 -0.55
CA ASP A 78 26.91 20.33 -1.82
C ASP A 78 26.78 18.91 -2.41
N GLN A 79 27.85 18.10 -2.33
CA GLN A 79 27.79 16.69 -2.73
C GLN A 79 26.85 15.86 -1.85
N ALA A 80 26.87 16.07 -0.53
CA ALA A 80 25.97 15.36 0.39
C ALA A 80 24.51 15.73 0.11
N ILE A 81 24.21 17.01 -0.10
CA ILE A 81 22.86 17.48 -0.47
C ILE A 81 22.42 16.87 -1.79
N ALA A 82 23.30 16.80 -2.80
CA ALA A 82 22.97 16.18 -4.09
C ALA A 82 22.60 14.69 -3.93
N LYS A 83 23.42 13.93 -3.19
CA LYS A 83 23.15 12.50 -2.90
C LYS A 83 21.86 12.31 -2.10
N GLN A 84 21.60 13.18 -1.13
CA GLN A 84 20.37 13.12 -0.33
C GLN A 84 19.15 13.37 -1.21
N LYS A 85 19.20 14.36 -2.12
CA LYS A 85 18.12 14.64 -3.07
C LYS A 85 17.86 13.48 -4.02
N GLU A 86 18.91 12.86 -4.54
CA GLU A 86 18.80 11.66 -5.39
C GLU A 86 18.16 10.49 -4.62
N THR A 87 18.57 10.28 -3.37
CA THR A 87 18.00 9.24 -2.49
C THR A 87 16.52 9.49 -2.24
N ILE A 88 16.14 10.73 -1.89
CA ILE A 88 14.74 11.12 -1.66
C ILE A 88 13.90 10.88 -2.92
N ALA A 89 14.38 11.28 -4.09
CA ALA A 89 13.68 11.04 -5.35
C ALA A 89 13.51 9.53 -5.65
N GLY A 90 14.53 8.71 -5.34
CA GLY A 90 14.45 7.26 -5.46
C GLY A 90 13.45 6.64 -4.49
N ASP A 91 13.42 7.10 -3.24
CA ASP A 91 12.48 6.63 -2.22
C ASP A 91 11.04 7.05 -2.54
N GLU A 92 10.80 8.27 -3.02
CA GLU A 92 9.50 8.73 -3.49
C GLU A 92 8.97 7.86 -4.64
N ALA A 93 9.82 7.55 -5.63
CA ALA A 93 9.45 6.64 -6.73
C ALA A 93 9.13 5.23 -6.22
N ARG A 94 9.86 4.74 -5.21
CA ARG A 94 9.62 3.44 -4.59
C ARG A 94 8.29 3.43 -3.81
N ILE A 95 7.98 4.51 -3.08
CA ILE A 95 6.71 4.67 -2.37
C ILE A 95 5.55 4.61 -3.36
N VAL A 96 5.58 5.39 -4.44
CA VAL A 96 4.53 5.38 -5.47
C VAL A 96 4.35 3.99 -6.09
N SER A 97 5.44 3.26 -6.35
CA SER A 97 5.39 1.89 -6.87
C SER A 97 4.77 0.90 -5.86
N LEU A 98 5.11 1.04 -4.58
CA LEU A 98 4.55 0.22 -3.50
C LEU A 98 3.06 0.51 -3.28
N GLU A 99 2.65 1.78 -3.30
CA GLU A 99 1.25 2.19 -3.20
C GLU A 99 0.43 1.59 -4.35
N LYS A 100 0.92 1.71 -5.59
CA LYS A 100 0.27 1.10 -6.75
C LYS A 100 0.13 -0.42 -6.61
N SER A 101 1.18 -1.08 -6.14
CA SER A 101 1.16 -2.53 -5.90
C SER A 101 0.13 -2.87 -4.81
N LEU A 102 0.09 -2.11 -3.72
CA LEU A 102 -0.85 -2.30 -2.62
C LEU A 102 -2.30 -2.16 -3.08
N ASP A 103 -2.60 -1.16 -3.90
CA ASP A 103 -3.94 -0.96 -4.46
C ASP A 103 -4.34 -2.07 -5.45
N GLN A 104 -3.38 -2.59 -6.23
CA GLN A 104 -3.60 -3.77 -7.07
C GLN A 104 -3.91 -5.01 -6.22
N TRP A 105 -3.17 -5.24 -5.14
CA TRP A 105 -3.41 -6.34 -4.22
C TRP A 105 -4.77 -6.23 -3.53
N LYS A 106 -5.17 -5.03 -3.10
CA LYS A 106 -6.51 -4.77 -2.53
C LYS A 106 -7.60 -5.08 -3.54
N THR A 107 -7.51 -4.52 -4.74
CA THR A 107 -8.50 -4.74 -5.81
C THR A 107 -8.62 -6.23 -6.14
N SER A 108 -7.50 -6.91 -6.32
CA SER A 108 -7.48 -8.36 -6.60
C SER A 108 -8.07 -9.18 -5.44
N HIS A 109 -7.80 -8.79 -4.20
CA HIS A 109 -8.36 -9.46 -3.02
C HIS A 109 -9.89 -9.25 -2.90
N GLU A 110 -10.37 -8.04 -3.18
CA GLU A 110 -11.80 -7.73 -3.21
C GLU A 110 -12.51 -8.49 -4.34
N GLU A 111 -11.91 -8.55 -5.53
CA GLU A 111 -12.41 -9.36 -6.65
C GLU A 111 -12.47 -10.84 -6.31
N LEU A 112 -11.40 -11.39 -5.73
CA LEU A 112 -11.36 -12.79 -5.30
C LEU A 112 -12.44 -13.07 -4.25
N THR A 113 -12.59 -12.18 -3.26
CA THR A 113 -13.62 -12.30 -2.23
C THR A 113 -15.03 -12.22 -2.82
N ARG A 114 -15.23 -11.39 -3.85
CA ARG A 114 -16.51 -11.31 -4.58
C ARG A 114 -16.79 -12.62 -5.32
N ILE A 115 -15.80 -13.16 -6.01
CA ILE A 115 -15.91 -14.42 -6.76
C ILE A 115 -16.17 -15.60 -5.81
N THR A 116 -15.46 -15.69 -4.69
CA THR A 116 -15.68 -16.76 -3.72
C THR A 116 -17.09 -16.70 -3.13
N ARG A 117 -17.57 -15.51 -2.73
CA ARG A 117 -18.95 -15.35 -2.27
C ARG A 117 -19.99 -15.70 -3.32
N ALA A 118 -19.77 -15.30 -4.58
CA ALA A 118 -20.68 -15.62 -5.68
C ALA A 118 -20.72 -17.14 -5.93
N THR A 119 -19.56 -17.79 -5.99
CA THR A 119 -19.46 -19.24 -6.20
C THR A 119 -20.03 -20.05 -5.03
N GLU A 120 -19.84 -19.59 -3.78
CA GLU A 120 -20.48 -20.20 -2.60
C GLU A 120 -22.01 -20.05 -2.64
N ALA A 121 -22.51 -18.88 -3.04
CA ALA A 121 -23.94 -18.65 -3.19
C ALA A 121 -24.57 -19.53 -4.29
N GLU A 122 -23.88 -19.70 -5.41
CA GLU A 122 -24.29 -20.60 -6.49
C GLU A 122 -24.25 -22.07 -6.05
N ARG A 123 -23.19 -22.51 -5.39
CA ARG A 123 -23.11 -23.87 -4.82
C ARG A 123 -24.27 -24.13 -3.85
N ALA A 124 -24.56 -23.19 -2.95
CA ALA A 124 -25.68 -23.31 -2.03
C ALA A 124 -27.04 -23.36 -2.75
N LYS A 125 -27.21 -22.65 -3.87
CA LYS A 125 -28.42 -22.76 -4.71
C LYS A 125 -28.52 -24.15 -5.34
N PHE A 126 -27.47 -24.61 -6.01
CA PHE A 126 -27.44 -25.92 -6.66
C PHE A 126 -27.64 -27.07 -5.66
N GLU A 127 -27.08 -26.97 -4.45
CA GLU A 127 -27.31 -27.96 -3.40
C GLU A 127 -28.78 -28.00 -2.96
N ARG A 128 -29.43 -26.84 -2.78
CA ARG A 128 -30.87 -26.77 -2.47
C ARG A 128 -31.71 -27.38 -3.59
N ASP A 129 -31.43 -27.01 -4.84
CA ASP A 129 -32.19 -27.51 -5.99
C ASP A 129 -31.99 -29.02 -6.19
N ALA A 130 -30.78 -29.53 -5.96
CA ALA A 130 -30.49 -30.95 -5.98
C ALA A 130 -31.25 -31.69 -4.87
N GLN A 131 -31.32 -31.13 -3.65
CA GLN A 131 -32.10 -31.72 -2.56
C GLN A 131 -33.61 -31.72 -2.86
N LEU A 132 -34.15 -30.61 -3.37
CA LEU A 132 -35.55 -30.52 -3.77
C LEU A 132 -35.88 -31.52 -4.89
N SER A 133 -35.04 -31.60 -5.91
CA SER A 133 -35.19 -32.54 -7.02
C SER A 133 -35.15 -33.99 -6.54
N ARG A 134 -34.22 -34.35 -5.65
CA ARG A 134 -34.15 -35.68 -5.04
C ARG A 134 -35.42 -36.02 -4.24
N ARG A 135 -35.94 -35.06 -3.47
CA ARG A 135 -37.21 -35.23 -2.73
C ARG A 135 -38.39 -35.44 -3.67
N LEU A 136 -38.49 -34.62 -4.72
CA LEU A 136 -39.55 -34.73 -5.73
C LEU A 136 -39.50 -36.07 -6.47
N VAL A 137 -38.30 -36.52 -6.87
CA VAL A 137 -38.13 -37.84 -7.51
C VAL A 137 -38.56 -38.96 -6.58
N GLY A 138 -38.10 -38.95 -5.32
CA GLY A 138 -38.49 -39.99 -4.34
C GLY A 138 -39.99 -40.00 -4.05
N GLU A 139 -40.64 -38.83 -4.01
CA GLU A 139 -42.10 -38.75 -3.85
C GLU A 139 -42.83 -39.30 -5.09
N ARG A 140 -42.38 -38.96 -6.30
CA ARG A 140 -42.96 -39.47 -7.55
C ARG A 140 -42.76 -40.99 -7.70
N GLU A 141 -41.62 -41.52 -7.28
CA GLU A 141 -41.37 -42.96 -7.24
C GLU A 141 -42.34 -43.66 -6.29
N ARG A 142 -42.57 -43.10 -5.09
CA ARG A 142 -43.55 -43.64 -4.13
C ARG A 142 -44.98 -43.61 -4.70
N GLN A 143 -45.40 -42.49 -5.28
CA GLN A 143 -46.72 -42.36 -5.91
C GLN A 143 -46.89 -43.36 -7.06
N ASN A 144 -45.86 -43.56 -7.89
CA ASN A 144 -45.90 -44.54 -8.97
C ASN A 144 -46.04 -45.97 -8.44
N ILE A 145 -45.27 -46.33 -7.41
CA ILE A 145 -45.39 -47.66 -6.76
C ILE A 145 -46.80 -47.85 -6.19
N GLN A 146 -47.37 -46.83 -5.55
CA GLN A 146 -48.74 -46.89 -5.02
C GLN A 146 -49.77 -47.08 -6.14
N LEU A 147 -49.67 -46.30 -7.22
CA LEU A 147 -50.55 -46.42 -8.38
C LEU A 147 -50.45 -47.82 -9.03
N TYR A 148 -49.24 -48.36 -9.19
CA TYR A 148 -49.02 -49.70 -9.71
C TYR A 148 -49.63 -50.78 -8.80
N ASN A 149 -49.52 -50.63 -7.48
CA ASN A 149 -50.14 -51.55 -6.52
C ASN A 149 -51.67 -51.48 -6.57
N THR A 150 -52.24 -50.28 -6.61
CA THR A 150 -53.70 -50.07 -6.80
C THR A 150 -54.18 -50.71 -8.11
N GLY A 151 -53.47 -50.50 -9.21
CA GLY A 151 -53.77 -51.12 -10.50
C GLY A 151 -53.74 -52.65 -10.45
N LYS A 152 -52.74 -53.23 -9.77
CA LYS A 152 -52.68 -54.69 -9.55
C LYS A 152 -53.82 -55.19 -8.66
N GLU A 153 -54.23 -54.42 -7.66
CA GLU A 153 -55.36 -54.77 -6.80
C GLU A 153 -56.67 -54.82 -7.61
N ILE A 154 -56.91 -53.81 -8.46
CA ILE A 154 -58.07 -53.76 -9.36
C ILE A 154 -58.08 -54.97 -10.30
N LEU A 155 -56.96 -55.26 -10.97
CA LEU A 155 -56.82 -56.41 -11.86
C LEU A 155 -57.08 -57.75 -11.13
N LYS A 156 -56.56 -57.89 -9.91
CA LYS A 156 -56.77 -59.08 -9.08
C LYS A 156 -58.25 -59.24 -8.71
N ARG A 157 -58.92 -58.16 -8.27
CA ARG A 157 -60.36 -58.18 -7.96
C ARG A 157 -61.21 -58.51 -9.17
N TYR A 158 -60.88 -57.95 -10.34
CA TYR A 158 -61.57 -58.27 -11.60
C TYR A 158 -61.41 -59.76 -11.96
N LYS A 159 -60.19 -60.29 -11.82
CA LYS A 159 -59.90 -61.72 -12.01
C LYS A 159 -60.71 -62.58 -11.04
N ASP A 160 -60.63 -62.31 -9.74
CA ASP A 160 -61.34 -63.06 -8.70
C ASP A 160 -62.87 -62.99 -8.88
N TYR A 161 -63.39 -61.85 -9.34
CA TYR A 161 -64.81 -61.70 -9.68
C TYR A 161 -65.21 -62.52 -10.90
N ALA A 162 -64.41 -62.52 -11.97
CA ALA A 162 -64.65 -63.33 -13.17
C ALA A 162 -64.62 -64.84 -12.85
N PHE A 163 -63.71 -65.28 -11.98
CA PHE A 163 -63.64 -66.68 -11.54
C PHE A 163 -64.72 -67.04 -10.52
N GLY A 164 -65.03 -66.17 -9.56
CA GLY A 164 -66.04 -66.41 -8.52
C GLY A 164 -67.49 -66.34 -9.01
N ARG A 165 -67.79 -65.50 -10.00
CA ARG A 165 -69.15 -65.40 -10.59
C ARG A 165 -69.46 -66.41 -11.66
N SER A 166 -68.47 -66.95 -12.37
CA SER A 166 -68.73 -68.07 -13.28
C SER A 166 -69.22 -69.32 -12.52
N LEU A 167 -68.88 -69.45 -11.24
CA LEU A 167 -69.42 -70.47 -10.32
C LEU A 167 -70.80 -70.11 -9.70
N LEU A 168 -71.13 -68.83 -9.56
CA LEU A 168 -72.37 -68.31 -8.95
C LEU A 168 -73.42 -67.84 -9.97
N ALA A 169 -73.24 -68.17 -11.26
CA ALA A 169 -73.96 -67.65 -12.43
C ALA A 169 -75.48 -67.92 -12.52
N ARG A 170 -76.20 -68.07 -11.41
CA ARG A 170 -77.66 -68.26 -11.41
C ARG A 170 -78.46 -67.23 -10.62
N GLU A 171 -77.88 -66.13 -10.16
CA GLU A 171 -78.67 -65.02 -9.63
C GLU A 171 -78.44 -63.68 -10.37
N PRO A 172 -79.52 -63.00 -10.81
CA PRO A 172 -79.44 -61.72 -11.51
C PRO A 172 -78.94 -60.62 -10.57
N PHE A 173 -78.20 -59.66 -11.11
CA PHE A 173 -77.68 -58.48 -10.39
C PHE A 173 -78.83 -57.74 -9.67
N THR A 174 -79.03 -58.01 -8.39
CA THR A 174 -79.96 -57.24 -7.55
C THR A 174 -79.35 -55.88 -7.21
N GLY A 175 -80.18 -54.85 -7.01
CA GLY A 175 -79.73 -53.45 -6.81
C GLY A 175 -78.66 -53.27 -5.72
N LEU A 176 -78.66 -54.11 -4.68
CA LEU A 176 -77.65 -54.09 -3.62
C LEU A 176 -76.23 -54.45 -4.11
N THR A 177 -76.11 -55.33 -5.10
CA THR A 177 -74.81 -55.70 -5.71
C THR A 177 -74.29 -54.62 -6.65
N LYS A 178 -75.19 -53.87 -7.30
CA LYS A 178 -74.85 -52.72 -8.14
C LYS A 178 -74.26 -51.58 -7.30
N VAL A 179 -74.91 -51.22 -6.19
CA VAL A 179 -74.41 -50.17 -5.27
C VAL A 179 -73.04 -50.52 -4.69
N LYS A 180 -72.81 -51.79 -4.31
CA LYS A 180 -71.48 -52.24 -3.83
C LYS A 180 -70.39 -52.16 -4.91
N LEU A 181 -70.74 -52.36 -6.18
CA LEU A 181 -69.79 -52.22 -7.28
C LEU A 181 -69.48 -50.74 -7.54
N GLU A 182 -70.50 -49.88 -7.51
CA GLU A 182 -70.35 -48.43 -7.66
C GLU A 182 -69.47 -47.85 -6.53
N GLN A 183 -69.71 -48.25 -5.28
CA GLN A 183 -68.85 -47.87 -4.14
C GLN A 183 -67.39 -48.29 -4.36
N LEU A 184 -67.16 -49.51 -4.84
CA LEU A 184 -65.80 -50.03 -5.05
C LEU A 184 -65.08 -49.31 -6.19
N VAL A 185 -65.80 -48.98 -7.28
CA VAL A 185 -65.26 -48.18 -8.39
C VAL A 185 -64.89 -46.79 -7.87
N GLN A 186 -65.77 -46.16 -7.09
CA GLN A 186 -65.50 -44.86 -6.50
C GLN A 186 -64.29 -44.88 -5.55
N ASP A 187 -64.17 -45.89 -4.68
CA ASP A 187 -63.00 -46.03 -3.78
C ASP A 187 -61.67 -46.20 -4.54
N TYR A 188 -61.69 -46.84 -5.72
CA TYR A 188 -60.49 -46.98 -6.56
C TYR A 188 -60.20 -45.75 -7.41
N ASP A 189 -61.23 -45.07 -7.91
CA ASP A 189 -61.08 -43.78 -8.59
C ASP A 189 -60.47 -42.74 -7.63
N ASP A 190 -60.95 -42.68 -6.38
CA ASP A 190 -60.39 -41.81 -5.33
C ASP A 190 -58.91 -42.14 -5.06
N LYS A 191 -58.56 -43.43 -4.94
CA LYS A 191 -57.15 -43.86 -4.76
C LYS A 191 -56.25 -43.55 -5.97
N ILE A 192 -56.78 -43.58 -7.18
CA ILE A 192 -56.04 -43.26 -8.40
C ILE A 192 -55.81 -41.75 -8.47
N GLU A 193 -56.82 -40.94 -8.17
CA GLU A 193 -56.70 -39.48 -8.14
C GLU A 193 -55.78 -39.01 -6.99
N ASP A 194 -55.86 -39.59 -5.80
CA ASP A 194 -54.97 -39.27 -4.67
C ASP A 194 -53.49 -39.56 -4.95
N ASN A 195 -53.21 -40.60 -5.75
CA ASN A 195 -51.85 -40.98 -6.14
C ASN A 195 -51.40 -40.38 -7.47
N ARG A 196 -52.28 -39.64 -8.15
CA ARG A 196 -51.93 -38.95 -9.37
C ARG A 196 -51.05 -37.77 -9.01
N ALA A 197 -49.89 -37.71 -9.65
CA ALA A 197 -49.00 -36.57 -9.49
C ALA A 197 -49.77 -35.26 -9.76
N PRO A 198 -49.74 -34.27 -8.85
CA PRO A 198 -50.42 -33.01 -9.08
C PRO A 198 -49.88 -32.36 -10.35
N VAL A 199 -50.79 -32.00 -11.24
CA VAL A 199 -50.51 -31.23 -12.47
C VAL A 199 -50.31 -29.76 -12.05
N GLU A 200 -49.31 -29.49 -11.21
CA GLU A 200 -48.85 -28.11 -11.05
C GLU A 200 -48.09 -27.72 -12.31
N ASP A 201 -48.82 -27.10 -13.23
CA ASP A 201 -48.44 -25.93 -14.01
C ASP A 201 -46.95 -25.80 -14.38
N SER A 202 -46.38 -26.88 -14.91
CA SER A 202 -45.03 -26.91 -15.46
C SER A 202 -44.87 -25.94 -16.63
N GLY A 203 -45.98 -25.47 -17.21
CA GLY A 203 -46.07 -24.38 -18.17
C GLY A 203 -45.87 -23.00 -17.53
N LYS A 204 -46.72 -22.59 -16.57
CA LYS A 204 -46.60 -21.23 -16.00
C LYS A 204 -45.38 -21.04 -15.10
N LYS A 205 -44.83 -22.09 -14.48
CA LYS A 205 -43.59 -21.97 -13.69
C LYS A 205 -42.36 -21.78 -14.59
N ARG A 206 -42.36 -22.38 -15.79
CA ARG A 206 -41.34 -22.15 -16.83
C ARG A 206 -41.50 -20.78 -17.51
N GLU A 207 -42.73 -20.32 -17.76
CA GLU A 207 -42.97 -18.97 -18.29
C GLU A 207 -42.61 -17.87 -17.28
N ARG A 208 -42.85 -18.07 -15.97
CA ARG A 208 -42.44 -17.11 -14.93
C ARG A 208 -40.92 -17.04 -14.78
N ALA A 209 -40.23 -18.19 -14.83
CA ALA A 209 -38.76 -18.22 -14.81
C ALA A 209 -38.15 -17.55 -16.06
N ALA A 210 -38.70 -17.79 -17.25
CA ALA A 210 -38.24 -17.15 -18.49
C ALA A 210 -38.53 -15.63 -18.55
N ASN A 211 -39.61 -15.17 -17.89
CA ASN A 211 -39.95 -13.75 -17.84
C ASN A 211 -39.12 -13.00 -16.77
N GLU A 212 -38.67 -13.68 -15.71
CA GLU A 212 -37.73 -13.13 -14.72
C GLU A 212 -36.31 -13.03 -15.27
N GLU A 213 -35.85 -13.99 -16.08
CA GLU A 213 -34.58 -13.89 -16.83
C GLU A 213 -34.58 -12.72 -17.83
N LYS A 214 -35.65 -12.54 -18.60
CA LYS A 214 -35.79 -11.39 -19.52
C LYS A 214 -35.88 -10.04 -18.82
N LYS A 215 -36.41 -10.00 -17.59
CA LYS A 215 -36.48 -8.77 -16.79
C LYS A 215 -35.13 -8.41 -16.19
N ALA A 216 -34.31 -9.40 -15.81
CA ALA A 216 -32.93 -9.20 -15.38
C ALA A 216 -32.00 -8.76 -16.54
N GLU A 217 -32.24 -9.24 -17.76
CA GLU A 217 -31.54 -8.76 -18.97
C GLU A 217 -32.04 -7.37 -19.45
N GLY A 218 -33.32 -7.03 -19.24
CA GLY A 218 -33.87 -5.72 -19.60
C GLY A 218 -33.47 -4.58 -18.64
N GLU A 219 -33.26 -4.89 -17.36
CA GLU A 219 -32.86 -3.90 -16.34
C GLU A 219 -31.34 -3.62 -16.35
N THR A 220 -30.55 -4.51 -16.94
CA THR A 220 -29.11 -4.28 -17.21
C THR A 220 -28.85 -3.51 -18.51
N ALA A 221 -29.83 -3.37 -19.40
CA ALA A 221 -29.73 -2.60 -20.64
C ALA A 221 -30.12 -1.12 -20.52
N ALA A 222 -30.75 -0.70 -19.41
CA ALA A 222 -31.27 0.67 -19.23
C ALA A 222 -30.29 1.63 -18.50
N ALA A 223 -29.13 1.15 -18.06
CA ALA A 223 -28.12 1.97 -17.39
C ALA A 223 -26.76 1.85 -18.09
N THR A 224 -26.60 2.54 -19.23
CA THR A 224 -25.43 3.37 -19.62
C THR A 224 -25.58 3.82 -21.09
N PRO A 225 -25.71 5.13 -21.37
CA PRO A 225 -25.30 5.70 -22.65
C PRO A 225 -23.90 6.32 -22.50
N GLY A 226 -22.95 5.99 -23.39
CA GLY A 226 -21.71 6.77 -23.51
C GLY A 226 -20.50 6.00 -24.06
N ASP A 227 -20.29 6.17 -25.36
CA ASP A 227 -19.08 5.97 -26.17
C ASP A 227 -17.72 5.71 -25.48
N GLY A 228 -16.96 4.75 -26.04
CA GLY A 228 -15.53 4.63 -25.76
C GLY A 228 -14.85 3.40 -26.37
N LYS A 229 -14.50 3.49 -27.67
CA LYS A 229 -13.50 2.71 -28.44
C LYS A 229 -12.99 1.36 -27.89
N VAL A 230 -13.23 0.32 -28.68
CA VAL A 230 -12.58 -0.99 -28.66
C VAL A 230 -11.07 -0.87 -28.82
N SER A 231 -10.31 -1.50 -27.93
CA SER A 231 -8.92 -1.88 -28.14
C SER A 231 -8.72 -3.29 -27.57
N GLU A 232 -8.26 -4.19 -28.42
CA GLU A 232 -8.14 -5.64 -28.22
C GLU A 232 -7.29 -6.00 -26.99
N PRO A 233 -7.63 -7.09 -26.26
CA PRO A 233 -6.77 -7.60 -25.19
C PRO A 233 -5.60 -8.40 -25.78
N ASN A 234 -4.39 -7.86 -25.66
CA ASN A 234 -3.16 -8.58 -25.93
C ASN A 234 -2.94 -9.62 -24.82
N LEU A 235 -2.97 -10.90 -25.19
CA LEU A 235 -2.83 -12.05 -24.32
C LEU A 235 -1.34 -12.18 -23.90
N ILE A 236 -1.00 -11.77 -22.68
CA ILE A 236 0.35 -11.99 -22.12
C ILE A 236 0.39 -13.39 -21.50
N PRO A 237 1.29 -14.29 -21.93
CA PRO A 237 1.40 -15.64 -21.37
C PRO A 237 1.98 -15.63 -19.94
N PRO A 238 1.68 -16.66 -19.13
CA PRO A 238 2.01 -16.71 -17.70
C PRO A 238 3.53 -16.77 -17.43
N PRO A 239 4.00 -16.26 -16.28
CA PRO A 239 5.41 -16.27 -15.92
C PRO A 239 5.87 -17.69 -15.55
N GLU A 240 6.92 -18.17 -16.23
CA GLU A 240 7.65 -19.39 -15.87
C GLU A 240 8.27 -19.26 -14.47
N LEU A 241 7.99 -20.23 -13.61
CA LEU A 241 8.66 -20.42 -12.33
C LEU A 241 10.09 -20.94 -12.58
N PRO A 242 11.11 -20.44 -11.87
CA PRO A 242 12.46 -20.99 -11.96
C PRO A 242 12.52 -22.37 -11.29
N GLU A 243 12.94 -23.39 -12.03
CA GLU A 243 13.28 -24.72 -11.50
C GLU A 243 14.59 -24.68 -10.67
N PRO A 244 14.77 -25.62 -9.71
CA PRO A 244 15.88 -25.65 -8.76
C PRO A 244 17.26 -26.04 -9.35
#